data_AF-A0A7C6L7Q6-F1
#
_entry.id   AF-A0A7C6L7Q6-F1
#
_cell.length_a   1.000
_cell.length_b   1.000
_cell.length_c   1.000
_cell.angle_alpha   90.00
_cell.angle_beta   90.00
_cell.angle_gamma   90.00
#
_symmetry.space_group_name_H-M   'P 1'
#
loop_
_entity.id
_entity.type
_entity.pdbx_description
1 polymer ?
#
loop_
_entity_poly.entity_id
_entity_poly.type
_entity_poly.pdbx_seq_one_letter_code
_entity_poly.pdbx_strand_id
1 'polypeptide(L)'
;MPFLRLHPEVINRKERVRDREIDTIIGKNKRDAIVTICERKTKMAIIHKLDEGRKAEALPQTVFLSLLAYKDKVHSITSDNGDELLHTKKLRKA
;
A
#
# COMPACT_ATOMS: atom_id res chain seq x y z
N MET A 1 -5.52 3.61 10.48
CA MET A 1 -4.11 3.76 10.01
C MET A 1 -3.95 5.03 9.15
N PRO A 2 -2.92 5.87 9.36
CA PRO A 2 -2.72 7.07 8.54
C PRO A 2 -2.00 6.76 7.21
N PHE A 3 -2.53 7.33 6.12
CA PHE A 3 -1.86 7.39 4.82
C PHE A 3 -1.07 8.69 4.74
N LEU A 4 0.24 8.59 4.49
CA LEU A 4 1.14 9.75 4.49
C LEU A 4 1.66 10.00 3.09
N ARG A 5 1.44 11.23 2.59
CA ARG A 5 2.02 11.71 1.32
C ARG A 5 3.47 12.16 1.49
N LEU A 6 3.78 12.72 2.65
CA LEU A 6 5.14 13.09 3.05
C LEU A 6 5.74 11.93 3.85
N HIS A 7 7.04 11.70 3.67
CA HIS A 7 7.78 10.66 4.37
C HIS A 7 8.51 11.30 5.57
N PRO A 8 7.95 11.24 6.80
CA PRO A 8 8.67 11.62 8.02
C PRO A 8 10.08 11.03 8.06
N GLU A 9 11.04 11.77 8.62
CA GLU A 9 12.44 11.32 8.66
C GLU A 9 12.60 9.94 9.32
N VAL A 10 11.80 9.64 10.33
CA VAL A 10 11.79 8.31 11.00
C VAL A 10 11.50 7.15 10.03
N ILE A 11 10.65 7.37 9.01
CA ILE A 11 10.34 6.39 7.97
C ILE A 11 11.52 6.26 7.01
N ASN A 12 12.14 7.38 6.63
CA ASN A 12 13.28 7.40 5.72
C ASN A 12 14.53 6.76 6.34
N ARG A 13 14.76 6.99 7.64
CA ARG A 13 15.84 6.39 8.42
C ARG A 13 15.60 4.90 8.74
N LYS A 14 14.40 4.38 8.47
CA LYS A 14 14.00 2.96 8.70
C LYS A 14 14.21 2.53 10.16
N GLU A 15 13.97 3.45 11.10
CA GLU A 15 14.31 3.25 12.51
C GLU A 15 13.31 2.36 13.26
N ARG A 16 12.05 2.29 12.80
CA ARG A 16 11.00 1.47 13.41
C ARG A 16 10.38 0.48 12.43
N VAL A 17 9.76 -0.56 12.98
CA VAL A 17 8.95 -1.52 12.21
C VAL A 17 7.54 -0.99 12.04
N ARG A 18 6.80 -1.56 11.08
CA ARG A 18 5.37 -1.34 10.79
C ARG A 18 5.09 -0.13 9.89
N ASP A 19 6.13 0.52 9.37
CA ASP A 19 5.97 1.49 8.28
C ASP A 19 5.98 0.72 6.96
N ARG A 20 4.89 0.82 6.21
CA ARG A 20 4.73 0.09 4.95
C ARG A 20 4.65 1.04 3.77
N GLU A 21 5.23 0.61 2.67
CA GLU A 21 5.20 1.31 1.39
C GLU A 21 4.40 0.46 0.41
N ILE A 22 3.49 1.10 -0.31
CA ILE A 22 2.66 0.48 -1.34
C ILE A 22 3.09 0.99 -2.70
N ASP A 23 3.45 0.05 -3.56
CA ASP A 23 3.81 0.29 -4.95
C ASP A 23 2.93 -0.58 -5.85
N THR A 24 2.69 -0.13 -7.08
CA THR A 24 1.87 -0.84 -8.07
C THR A 24 2.65 -1.02 -9.37
N ILE A 25 2.95 -2.27 -9.70
CA ILE A 25 3.57 -2.65 -10.97
C ILE A 25 2.46 -2.83 -12.00
N ILE A 26 2.57 -2.10 -13.11
CA ILE A 26 1.58 -2.14 -14.21
C ILE A 26 2.15 -2.96 -15.36
N GLY A 27 1.42 -4.00 -15.76
CA GLY A 27 1.76 -4.83 -16.90
C GLY A 27 1.52 -4.13 -18.24
N LYS A 28 2.01 -4.76 -19.32
CA LYS A 28 1.89 -4.24 -20.69
C LYS A 28 0.43 -3.94 -21.03
N ASN A 29 0.18 -2.81 -21.71
CA ASN A 29 -1.15 -2.33 -22.09
C ASN A 29 -2.11 -2.04 -20.91
N LYS A 30 -1.60 -1.87 -19.68
CA LYS A 30 -2.40 -1.57 -18.46
C LYS A 30 -3.47 -2.62 -18.13
N ARG A 31 -3.34 -3.84 -18.67
CA ARG A 31 -4.31 -4.94 -18.48
C ARG A 31 -4.08 -5.69 -17.16
N ASP A 32 -2.83 -5.97 -16.85
CA ASP A 32 -2.43 -6.58 -15.60
C ASP A 32 -1.88 -5.51 -14.65
N ALA A 33 -2.10 -5.70 -13.35
CA ALA A 33 -1.44 -4.92 -12.33
C ALA A 33 -1.11 -5.81 -11.13
N ILE A 34 -0.04 -5.49 -10.42
CA ILE A 34 0.39 -6.16 -9.20
C ILE A 34 0.59 -5.08 -8.15
N VAL A 35 0.02 -5.26 -6.98
CA VAL A 35 0.30 -4.43 -5.82
C VAL A 35 1.35 -5.09 -4.95
N THR A 36 2.30 -4.30 -4.49
CA THR A 36 3.31 -4.72 -3.53
C THR A 36 3.21 -3.86 -2.28
N ILE A 37 3.28 -4.49 -1.12
CA ILE A 37 3.24 -3.84 0.19
C ILE A 37 4.49 -4.25 0.94
N CYS A 38 5.45 -3.34 1.07
CA CYS A 38 6.77 -3.60 1.62
C CYS A 38 6.94 -2.92 2.96
N GLU A 39 7.33 -3.68 3.99
CA GLU A 39 7.73 -3.13 5.27
C GLU A 39 9.15 -2.54 5.16
N ARG A 40 9.32 -1.27 5.53
CA ARG A 40 10.52 -0.50 5.17
C ARG A 40 11.79 -0.95 5.91
N LYS A 41 11.67 -1.51 7.12
CA LYS A 41 12.79 -1.94 7.96
C LYS A 41 13.19 -3.40 7.72
N THR A 42 12.23 -4.32 7.87
CA THR A 42 12.36 -5.78 7.74
C THR A 42 12.38 -6.28 6.31
N LYS A 43 11.93 -5.47 5.34
CA LYS A 43 11.81 -5.85 3.91
C LYS A 43 10.83 -6.99 3.64
N MET A 44 9.97 -7.32 4.60
CA MET A 44 8.85 -8.23 4.37
C MET A 44 7.92 -7.62 3.31
N ALA A 45 7.66 -8.37 2.25
CA ALA A 45 6.81 -7.95 1.14
C ALA A 45 5.56 -8.83 1.05
N ILE A 46 4.42 -8.19 0.82
CA ILE A 46 3.18 -8.85 0.41
C ILE A 46 2.95 -8.46 -1.04
N ILE A 47 2.79 -9.45 -1.91
CA ILE A 47 2.60 -9.25 -3.34
C ILE A 47 1.24 -9.83 -3.71
N HIS A 48 0.40 -9.05 -4.36
CA HIS A 48 -0.92 -9.48 -4.78
C HIS A 48 -1.17 -9.07 -6.23
N LYS A 49 -1.59 -10.02 -7.07
CA LYS A 49 -2.00 -9.73 -8.44
C LYS A 49 -3.41 -9.13 -8.41
N LEU A 50 -3.63 -8.06 -9.18
CA LEU A 50 -4.96 -7.49 -9.40
C LEU A 50 -5.57 -8.19 -10.61
N ASP A 51 -6.46 -9.16 -10.37
CA ASP A 51 -7.12 -9.94 -11.44
C ASP A 51 -7.96 -9.05 -12.36
N GLU A 52 -8.45 -7.93 -11.86
CA GLU A 52 -9.19 -6.92 -12.63
C GLU A 52 -8.31 -5.79 -13.19
N GLY A 53 -6.97 -5.90 -13.09
CA GLY A 53 -6.02 -4.87 -13.53
C GLY A 53 -6.10 -3.59 -12.69
N ARG A 54 -5.78 -2.43 -13.31
CA ARG A 54 -5.80 -1.10 -12.66
C ARG A 54 -7.20 -0.48 -12.58
N LYS A 55 -8.26 -1.27 -12.37
CA LYS A 55 -9.56 -0.66 -12.05
C LYS A 55 -9.41 0.13 -10.76
N ALA A 56 -9.85 1.39 -10.77
CA ALA A 56 -9.70 2.32 -9.65
C ALA A 56 -10.28 1.78 -8.32
N GLU A 57 -11.27 0.90 -8.40
CA GLU A 57 -11.90 0.28 -7.22
C GLU A 57 -11.20 -1.01 -6.75
N ALA A 58 -10.50 -1.73 -7.64
CA ALA A 58 -9.91 -3.03 -7.34
C ALA A 58 -8.64 -2.90 -6.48
N LEU A 59 -7.81 -1.89 -6.77
CA LEU A 59 -6.56 -1.65 -6.04
C LEU A 59 -6.80 -1.34 -4.55
N PRO A 60 -7.65 -0.36 -4.16
CA PRO A 60 -7.86 -0.04 -2.75
C PRO A 60 -8.53 -1.16 -1.95
N GLN A 61 -9.41 -1.94 -2.58
CA GLN A 61 -10.04 -3.10 -1.96
C GLN A 61 -9.03 -4.21 -1.68
N THR A 62 -8.20 -4.53 -2.67
CA THR A 62 -7.14 -5.53 -2.53
C THR A 62 -6.14 -5.14 -1.45
N VAL A 63 -5.74 -3.87 -1.43
CA VAL A 63 -4.86 -3.31 -0.38
C VAL A 63 -5.50 -3.44 0.99
N PHE A 64 -6.77 -3.08 1.14
CA PHE A 64 -7.50 -3.20 2.40
C PHE A 64 -7.53 -4.66 2.89
N LEU A 65 -7.90 -5.60 2.03
CA LEU A 65 -7.95 -7.03 2.36
C LEU A 65 -6.57 -7.57 2.74
N SER A 66 -5.53 -7.20 1.98
CA SER A 66 -4.14 -7.62 2.23
C SER A 66 -3.59 -7.07 3.56
N LEU A 67 -4.04 -5.89 3.96
CA LEU A 67 -3.63 -5.25 5.21
C LEU A 67 -4.50 -5.63 6.41
N LEU A 68 -5.69 -6.20 6.20
CA LEU A 68 -6.61 -6.55 7.28
C LEU A 68 -5.97 -7.50 8.30
N ALA A 69 -5.22 -8.50 7.82
CA ALA A 69 -4.46 -9.43 8.67
C ALA A 69 -3.34 -8.77 9.49
N TYR A 70 -2.98 -7.53 9.14
CA TYR A 70 -1.92 -6.75 9.77
C TYR A 70 -2.44 -5.44 10.34
N LYS A 71 -3.78 -5.29 10.49
CA LYS A 71 -4.40 -4.02 10.87
C LYS A 71 -3.82 -3.45 12.16
N ASP A 72 -3.50 -4.25 13.16
CA ASP A 72 -2.89 -3.75 14.42
C ASP A 72 -1.35 -3.68 14.38
N LYS A 73 -0.75 -4.08 13.25
CA LYS A 73 0.70 -4.18 13.01
C LYS A 73 1.15 -3.23 11.89
N VAL A 74 0.38 -2.19 11.60
CA VAL A 74 0.75 -1.09 10.71
C VAL A 74 0.88 0.17 11.55
N HIS A 75 1.82 1.05 11.24
CA HIS A 75 1.95 2.36 11.88
C HIS A 75 1.69 3.47 10.87
N SER A 76 2.26 3.34 9.67
CA SER A 76 1.99 4.25 8.56
C SER A 76 2.02 3.51 7.24
N ILE A 77 1.34 4.09 6.25
CA ILE A 77 1.38 3.64 4.87
C ILE A 77 1.79 4.82 4.00
N THR A 78 2.80 4.61 3.16
CA THR A 78 3.21 5.55 2.12
C THR A 78 2.95 4.93 0.75
N SER A 79 2.63 5.76 -0.24
CA SER A 79 2.52 5.32 -1.63
C SER A 79 2.93 6.46 -2.56
N ASP A 80 3.66 6.12 -3.61
CA ASP A 80 4.07 7.01 -4.68
C ASP A 80 2.91 7.32 -5.64
N ASN A 81 2.04 6.34 -5.90
CA ASN A 81 0.81 6.45 -6.70
C ASN A 81 -0.37 7.04 -5.92
N GLY A 82 -0.08 7.94 -4.97
CA GLY A 82 -0.95 8.30 -3.86
C GLY A 82 -2.39 8.70 -4.19
N ASP A 83 -2.70 9.21 -5.38
CA ASP A 83 -4.06 9.68 -5.67
C ASP A 83 -5.12 8.55 -5.72
N GLU A 84 -4.75 7.36 -6.21
CA GLU A 84 -5.69 6.23 -6.34
C GLU A 84 -6.00 5.57 -4.98
N LEU A 85 -5.06 5.65 -4.04
CA LEU A 85 -5.17 5.04 -2.72
C LEU A 85 -5.72 6.02 -1.67
N LEU A 86 -5.36 7.31 -1.72
CA LEU A 86 -5.82 8.32 -0.76
C LEU A 86 -7.32 8.63 -0.86
N HIS A 87 -7.93 8.44 -2.04
CA HIS A 87 -9.35 8.73 -2.27
C HIS A 87 -10.30 7.68 -1.66
N THR A 88 -9.78 6.53 -1.21
CA THR A 88 -10.63 5.47 -0.70
C THR A 88 -10.99 5.67 0.77
N LYS A 89 -12.25 6.06 1.03
CA LYS A 89 -12.83 6.21 2.39
C LYS A 89 -12.67 4.96 3.27
N LYS A 90 -12.67 3.76 2.66
CA LYS A 90 -12.55 2.46 3.36
C LYS A 90 -11.18 2.28 4.05
N LEU A 91 -10.10 2.75 3.43
CA LEU A 91 -8.74 2.64 3.99
C LEU A 91 -8.48 3.65 5.11
N ARG A 92 -9.11 4.84 5.06
CA ARG A 92 -8.93 5.90 6.08
C ARG A 92 -9.61 5.62 7.41
N LYS A 93 -10.68 4.81 7.40
CA LYS A 93 -11.43 4.40 8.60
C LYS A 93 -11.03 3.02 9.15
N ALA A 94 -10.07 2.36 8.52
CA ALA A 94 -9.57 1.05 8.89
C ALA A 94 -8.69 1.08 10.13
#